data_AF-G9KQV8-F1
#
_entry.id   AF-G9KQV8-F1
#
_cell.length_a   1.000
_cell.length_b   1.000
_cell.length_c   1.000
_cell.angle_alpha   90.00
_cell.angle_beta   90.00
_cell.angle_gamma   90.00
#
_symmetry.space_group_name_H-M   'P 1'
#
loop_
_entity.id
_entity.type
_entity.pdbx_description
1 polymer ?
#
loop_
_entity_poly.entity_id
_entity_poly.type
_entity_poly.pdbx_seq_one_letter_code
_entity_poly.pdbx_strand_id
1 'polypeptide(L)' 'IKLKDQVLLEGEAATLLCLPAACPTPHISWMKDKQSLQSEPSVIIVSCKDGRQLLSIPRAGKRHAGLYECSA' A
#
# COMPACT_ATOMS: atom_id res chain seq x y z
N ILE A 1 -10.79 1.45 8.02
CA ILE A 1 -9.68 2.44 8.11
C ILE A 1 -9.49 3.02 6.73
N LYS A 2 -9.63 4.34 6.55
CA LYS A 2 -9.52 4.98 5.23
C LYS A 2 -8.07 5.41 5.02
N LEU A 3 -7.48 4.95 3.93
CA LEU A 3 -6.23 5.51 3.43
C LEU A 3 -6.47 6.98 3.05
N LYS A 4 -5.48 7.83 3.25
CA LYS A 4 -5.54 9.24 2.86
C LYS A 4 -4.98 9.39 1.46
N ASP A 5 -5.64 10.20 0.65
CA ASP A 5 -5.12 10.60 -0.65
C ASP A 5 -3.83 11.40 -0.46
N GLN A 6 -2.84 11.12 -1.31
CA GLN A 6 -1.55 11.81 -1.27
C GLN A 6 -1.19 12.26 -2.68
N VAL A 7 -0.94 13.56 -2.84
CA VAL A 7 -0.42 14.15 -4.07
C VAL A 7 1.09 14.24 -3.93
N LEU A 8 1.82 13.61 -4.84
CA LEU A 8 3.28 13.54 -4.83
C LEU A 8 3.85 14.07 -6.13
N LEU A 9 5.03 14.66 -6.05
CA LEU A 9 5.85 14.96 -7.22
C LEU A 9 6.55 13.68 -7.71
N GLU A 10 6.89 13.64 -8.99
CA GLU A 10 7.68 12.54 -9.53
C GLU A 10 9.06 12.49 -8.86
N GLY A 11 9.47 11.31 -8.40
CA GLY A 11 10.68 11.08 -7.64
C GLY A 11 10.49 11.06 -6.12
N GLU A 12 9.38 11.57 -5.59
CA GLU A 12 9.11 11.61 -4.15
C GLU A 12 8.83 10.22 -3.57
N ALA A 13 9.13 10.03 -2.29
CA ALA A 13 8.80 8.79 -1.60
C ALA A 13 7.33 8.81 -1.14
N ALA A 14 6.61 7.71 -1.40
CA ALA A 14 5.27 7.47 -0.89
C ALA A 14 5.28 6.38 0.16
N THR A 15 4.43 6.49 1.18
CA THR A 15 4.23 5.39 2.13
C THR A 15 2.78 5.31 2.54
N LEU A 16 2.19 4.14 2.39
CA LEU A 16 0.80 3.85 2.74
C LEU A 16 0.78 2.78 3.82
N LEU A 17 -0.02 3.02 4.86
CA LEU A 17 -0.17 2.11 6.00
C LEU A 17 -1.63 1.70 6.11
N CYS A 18 -1.87 0.39 6.06
CA CYS A 18 -3.17 -0.19 6.35
C CYS A 18 -3.08 -0.99 7.66
N LEU A 19 -3.96 -0.64 8.59
CA LEU A 19 -4.12 -1.33 9.88
C LEU A 19 -5.47 -2.05 9.81
N PRO A 20 -5.56 -3.38 9.85
CA PRO A 20 -6.84 -4.05 10.00
C PRO A 20 -7.33 -3.90 11.45
N ALA A 21 -8.59 -3.51 11.62
CA ALA A 21 -9.23 -3.43 12.94
C ALA A 21 -10.03 -4.72 13.27
N ALA A 22 -9.57 -5.87 12.80
CA ALA A 22 -10.29 -7.14 12.89
C ALA A 22 -9.50 -8.18 13.70
N CYS A 23 -10.23 -8.98 14.49
CA CYS A 23 -9.70 -10.08 15.28
C CYS A 23 -10.53 -11.35 14.98
N PRO A 24 -9.92 -12.46 14.51
CA PRO A 24 -8.49 -12.65 14.27
C PRO A 24 -7.98 -11.81 13.08
N THR A 25 -6.68 -11.54 13.05
CA THR A 25 -6.03 -10.71 12.02
C THR A 25 -6.29 -11.27 10.62
N PRO A 26 -7.00 -10.55 9.73
CA PRO A 26 -7.24 -11.02 8.37
C PRO A 26 -5.97 -10.92 7.52
N HIS A 27 -5.93 -11.70 6.44
CA HIS A 27 -4.84 -11.66 5.48
C HIS A 27 -4.99 -10.45 4.54
N ILE A 28 -4.40 -9.31 4.90
CA ILE A 28 -4.50 -8.10 4.10
C ILE A 28 -3.56 -8.17 2.89
N SER A 29 -4.11 -7.87 1.72
CA SER A 29 -3.38 -7.69 0.46
C SER A 29 -3.57 -6.29 -0.09
N TRP A 30 -2.54 -5.74 -0.74
CA TRP A 30 -2.64 -4.47 -1.44
C TRP A 30 -3.22 -4.66 -2.83
N MET A 31 -4.10 -3.74 -3.22
CA MET A 31 -4.61 -3.59 -4.57
C MET A 31 -4.29 -2.20 -5.09
N LYS A 32 -3.93 -2.12 -6.37
CA LYS A 32 -3.82 -0.87 -7.12
C LYS A 32 -4.75 -0.95 -8.32
N ASP A 33 -5.66 0.00 -8.46
CA ASP A 33 -6.62 0.06 -9.57
C ASP A 33 -7.38 -1.26 -9.76
N LYS A 34 -7.78 -1.90 -8.65
CA LYS A 34 -8.44 -3.23 -8.58
C LYS A 34 -7.59 -4.43 -9.03
N GLN A 35 -6.29 -4.25 -9.23
CA GLN A 35 -5.33 -5.32 -9.47
C GLN A 35 -4.50 -5.59 -8.22
N SER A 36 -4.19 -6.87 -7.96
CA SER A 36 -3.31 -7.21 -6.84
C SER A 36 -1.93 -6.61 -7.06
N LEU A 37 -1.44 -5.92 -6.04
CA LEU A 37 -0.12 -5.34 -6.06
C LEU A 37 0.87 -6.34 -5.47
N GLN A 38 1.94 -6.59 -6.20
CA GLN A 38 3.04 -7.45 -5.77
C GLN A 38 4.22 -6.58 -5.30
N SER A 39 5.11 -7.16 -4.49
CA SER A 39 6.38 -6.52 -4.17
C SER A 39 7.27 -6.48 -5.40
N GLU A 40 7.72 -5.30 -5.78
CA GLU A 40 8.54 -5.04 -6.97
C GLU A 40 9.72 -4.14 -6.58
N PRO A 41 10.78 -4.02 -7.41
CA PRO A 41 11.92 -3.16 -7.08
C PRO A 41 11.55 -1.69 -6.81
N SER A 42 10.45 -1.19 -7.41
CA SER A 42 9.93 0.16 -7.17
C SER A 42 8.86 0.25 -6.08
N VAL A 43 8.36 -0.88 -5.57
CA VAL A 43 7.23 -0.97 -4.63
C VAL A 43 7.53 -2.03 -3.58
N ILE A 44 7.78 -1.58 -2.34
CA ILE A 44 8.11 -2.45 -1.23
C ILE A 44 6.85 -2.67 -0.40
N ILE A 45 6.44 -3.92 -0.23
CA ILE A 45 5.32 -4.31 0.63
C ILE A 45 5.88 -5.03 1.86
N VAL A 46 5.49 -4.59 3.05
CA VAL A 46 5.91 -5.17 4.33
C VAL A 46 4.68 -5.60 5.12
N SER A 47 4.61 -6.90 5.37
CA SER A 47 3.59 -7.55 6.19
C SER A 47 4.10 -7.72 7.63
N CYS A 48 3.56 -6.93 8.56
CA CYS A 48 3.90 -7.07 9.97
C CYS A 48 3.06 -8.18 10.63
N LYS A 49 3.64 -8.86 11.62
CA LYS A 49 3.00 -9.97 12.35
C LYS A 49 1.75 -9.55 13.13
N ASP A 50 1.63 -8.28 13.46
CA ASP A 50 0.47 -7.67 14.12
C ASP A 50 -0.67 -7.32 13.15
N GLY A 51 -0.56 -7.72 11.88
CA GLY A 51 -1.56 -7.49 10.84
C GLY A 51 -1.37 -6.22 10.04
N ARG A 52 -0.44 -5.35 10.43
CA ARG A 52 -0.20 -4.10 9.70
C ARG A 52 0.41 -4.40 8.34
N GLN A 53 -0.11 -3.71 7.34
CA GLN A 53 0.40 -3.73 5.98
C GLN A 53 0.99 -2.37 5.65
N LEU A 54 2.26 -2.34 5.28
CA LEU A 54 2.97 -1.14 4.84
C LEU A 54 3.35 -1.28 3.38
N LEU A 55 3.06 -0.26 2.58
CA LEU A 55 3.48 -0.14 1.20
C LEU A 55 4.36 1.10 1.10
N SER A 56 5.58 0.94 0.59
CA SER A 56 6.54 2.03 0.39
C SER A 56 6.96 2.10 -1.06
N ILE A 57 6.92 3.30 -1.64
CA ILE A 57 7.35 3.60 -3.00
C ILE A 57 8.50 4.60 -2.88
N PRO A 58 9.77 4.19 -2.96
CA PRO A 58 10.90 5.08 -2.73
C PRO A 58 11.00 6.21 -3.76
N ARG A 59 10.51 5.95 -4.99
CA ARG A 59 10.46 6.91 -6.09
C ARG A 59 9.12 6.78 -6.81
N ALA A 60 8.17 7.62 -6.42
CA ALA A 60 6.88 7.75 -7.07
C ALA A 60 7.06 8.25 -8.51
N GLY A 61 6.20 7.80 -9.41
CA GLY A 61 6.22 8.21 -10.81
C GLY A 61 4.88 7.91 -11.45
N LYS A 62 4.71 8.24 -12.73
CA LYS A 62 3.39 8.13 -13.38
C LYS A 62 2.78 6.72 -13.32
N ARG A 63 3.60 5.67 -13.35
CA ARG A 63 3.14 4.26 -13.21
C ARG A 63 2.61 3.93 -11.81
N HIS A 64 3.10 4.65 -10.80
CA HIS A 64 2.65 4.51 -9.42
C HIS A 64 1.39 5.34 -9.13
N ALA A 65 0.97 6.24 -10.03
CA ALA A 65 -0.30 6.92 -9.87
C ALA A 65 -1.46 5.90 -10.02
N GLY A 66 -2.44 5.98 -9.14
CA GLY A 66 -3.59 5.09 -9.12
C GLY A 66 -4.27 5.07 -7.76
N LEU A 67 -5.37 4.33 -7.67
CA LEU A 67 -6.09 4.09 -6.43
C LEU A 67 -5.49 2.89 -5.70
N TYR A 68 -4.99 3.11 -4.48
CA TYR A 68 -4.48 2.05 -3.63
C TYR A 68 -5.51 1.68 -2.57
N GLU A 69 -5.83 0.40 -2.49
CA GLU A 69 -6.80 -0.14 -1.54
C GLU A 69 -6.17 -1.34 -0.82
N CYS A 70 -6.46 -1.48 0.48
CA CYS A 70 -6.15 -2.70 1.21
C CYS A 70 -7.39 -3.58 1.28
N SER A 71 -7.28 -4.81 0.75
CA SER A 71 -8.33 -5.82 0.79
C SER A 71 -8.02 -6.84 1.88
N ALA A 72 -9.03 -7.15 2.69
CA ALA A 72 -9.00 -8.21 3.71
C ALA A 72 -9.66 -9.50 3.20
#